data_AF-A0A2E2D731-F1
#
_entry.id   AF-A0A2E2D731-F1
#
_cell.length_a   1.000
_cell.length_b   1.000
_cell.length_c   1.000
_cell.angle_alpha   90.00
_cell.angle_beta   90.00
_cell.angle_gamma   90.00
#
_symmetry.space_group_name_H-M   'P 1'
#
loop_
_entity.id
_entity.type
_entity.pdbx_description
1 polymer ?
#
loop_
_entity_poly.entity_id
_entity_poly.type
_entity_poly.pdbx_seq_one_letter_code
_entity_poly.pdbx_strand_id
1 'polypeptide(L)'
;MVGGTTTYFKIADMTKPWRIIQGGQGAGKNWAIAQRLLKHADEKKRTITVVTDTFENLKDGIIKDYRDMFSMTGLEFDNYYNASAKDLYWGESVIQFRYVVGHKPQAGKSKRRHILYVNETTKVSYAAAEHYIARTSEICYFDLNPDFETWTHTKIEPSDKSEKIIVTYRDNEFCPQGEIDFIEARKDNEEWYKVYGLGLTGTYSDRRIYKFTIIDEIPKGVKQETSGMDFGVSPDPTFLVDLYTSKANLYLDERFCETGLMPERIKGAERFCISDKMEEIGFKKGWPIGCDSSGATEIKDLKKHGYNAKGVAKGTGSVIDGIKKVKAYNIHVTKRSENLIKHFESWFWKVDHNGNIIAEPQGHEPDGLAATRYGVMGMKRSTRVGISAG
;
A
#
# COMPACT_ATOMS: atom_id res chain seq x y z
N MET A 1 20.66 20.28 -25.15
CA MET A 1 20.09 19.25 -24.25
C MET A 1 21.01 18.05 -24.28
N VAL A 2 21.31 17.48 -23.12
CA VAL A 2 21.99 16.18 -22.99
C VAL A 2 21.19 15.13 -23.76
N GLY A 3 21.85 14.15 -24.40
CA GLY A 3 21.18 13.12 -25.20
C GLY A 3 20.07 12.41 -24.41
N GLY A 4 18.93 12.17 -25.05
CA GLY A 4 17.79 11.50 -24.43
C GLY A 4 18.01 9.99 -24.35
N THR A 5 17.65 9.38 -23.22
CA THR A 5 17.60 7.92 -23.05
C THR A 5 16.31 7.34 -23.62
N THR A 6 16.25 6.02 -23.80
CA THR A 6 14.99 5.31 -24.11
C THR A 6 13.91 5.63 -23.07
N THR A 7 14.26 5.70 -21.77
CA THR A 7 13.36 6.17 -20.71
C THR A 7 12.80 7.57 -21.00
N TYR A 8 13.65 8.51 -21.42
CA TYR A 8 13.20 9.86 -21.77
C TYR A 8 12.19 9.86 -22.92
N PHE A 9 12.46 9.11 -23.99
CA PHE A 9 11.58 9.07 -25.16
C PHE A 9 10.24 8.39 -24.84
N LYS A 10 10.25 7.28 -24.09
CA LYS A 10 9.01 6.65 -23.60
C LYS A 10 8.14 7.62 -22.80
N ILE A 11 8.74 8.45 -21.94
CA ILE A 11 8.01 9.47 -21.16
C ILE A 11 7.51 10.61 -22.06
N ALA A 12 8.29 10.98 -23.08
CA ALA A 12 7.93 12.02 -24.03
C ALA A 12 6.71 11.63 -24.90
N ASP A 13 6.62 10.35 -25.27
CA ASP A 13 5.55 9.78 -26.11
C ASP A 13 4.22 9.63 -25.37
N MET A 14 4.21 9.68 -24.03
CA MET A 14 2.98 9.66 -23.26
C MET A 14 2.08 10.85 -23.60
N THR A 15 0.81 10.58 -23.85
CA THR A 15 -0.16 11.57 -24.35
C THR A 15 -1.14 12.01 -23.28
N LYS A 16 -1.44 11.15 -22.31
CA LYS A 16 -2.44 11.44 -21.28
C LYS A 16 -1.93 12.41 -20.20
N PRO A 17 -2.84 13.14 -19.53
CA PRO A 17 -2.46 14.14 -18.53
C PRO A 17 -1.92 13.52 -17.23
N TRP A 18 -2.35 12.32 -16.85
CA TRP A 18 -1.78 11.60 -15.70
C TRP A 18 -0.83 10.53 -16.19
N ARG A 19 0.45 10.69 -15.87
CA ARG A 19 1.54 9.88 -16.41
C ARG A 19 2.17 9.10 -15.27
N ILE A 20 1.99 7.78 -15.29
CA ILE A 20 2.56 6.85 -14.32
C ILE A 20 3.84 6.27 -14.92
N ILE A 21 4.97 6.55 -14.28
CA ILE A 21 6.29 6.09 -14.67
C ILE A 21 6.74 5.12 -13.60
N GLN A 22 6.40 3.85 -13.82
CA GLN A 22 6.81 2.77 -12.95
C GLN A 22 8.16 2.24 -13.42
N GLY A 23 9.05 1.85 -12.51
CA GLY A 23 10.28 1.20 -12.94
C GLY A 23 11.20 0.77 -11.83
N GLY A 24 12.15 -0.08 -12.18
CA GLY A 24 13.14 -0.64 -11.27
C GLY A 24 14.29 0.32 -10.94
N GLN A 25 15.27 -0.23 -10.25
CA GLN A 25 16.56 0.40 -9.97
C GLN A 25 17.30 0.70 -11.29
N GLY A 26 18.09 1.77 -11.34
CA GLY A 26 18.86 2.17 -12.53
C GLY A 26 18.05 2.69 -13.73
N ALA A 27 16.72 2.74 -13.67
CA ALA A 27 15.88 3.06 -14.84
C ALA A 27 15.93 4.53 -15.33
N GLY A 28 16.61 5.42 -14.62
CA GLY A 28 16.80 6.81 -15.05
C GLY A 28 15.53 7.69 -15.00
N LYS A 29 14.50 7.28 -14.24
CA LYS A 29 13.18 7.96 -14.16
C LYS A 29 13.30 9.42 -13.74
N ASN A 30 13.95 9.69 -12.61
CA ASN A 30 14.04 11.02 -12.03
C ASN A 30 14.74 12.01 -12.99
N TRP A 31 15.90 11.60 -13.53
CA TRP A 31 16.64 12.37 -14.53
C TRP A 31 15.82 12.63 -15.79
N ALA A 32 15.17 11.61 -16.35
CA ALA A 32 14.36 11.76 -17.54
C ALA A 32 13.16 12.70 -17.32
N ILE A 33 12.45 12.57 -16.20
CA ILE A 33 11.35 13.47 -15.84
C ILE A 33 11.87 14.89 -15.63
N ALA A 34 13.00 15.08 -14.94
CA ALA A 34 13.62 16.40 -14.76
C ALA A 34 13.92 17.09 -16.10
N GLN A 35 14.48 16.37 -17.09
CA GLN A 35 14.65 16.91 -18.44
C GLN A 35 13.32 17.30 -19.09
N ARG A 36 12.27 16.48 -18.93
CA ARG A 36 10.93 16.80 -19.45
C ARG A 36 10.39 18.07 -18.80
N LEU A 37 10.54 18.25 -17.49
CA LEU A 37 10.07 19.43 -16.78
C LEU A 37 10.78 20.70 -17.26
N LEU A 38 12.10 20.67 -17.50
CA LEU A 38 12.82 21.79 -18.11
C LEU A 38 12.34 22.07 -19.53
N LYS A 39 12.14 21.04 -20.35
CA LYS A 39 11.59 21.22 -21.71
C LYS A 39 10.21 21.87 -21.67
N HIS A 40 9.33 21.43 -20.76
CA HIS A 40 8.03 22.07 -20.56
C HIS A 40 8.19 23.52 -20.09
N ALA A 41 9.12 23.82 -19.20
CA ALA A 41 9.39 25.19 -18.74
C ALA A 41 9.86 26.11 -19.88
N ASP A 42 10.58 25.56 -20.86
CA ASP A 42 11.14 26.27 -22.02
C ASP A 42 10.07 26.59 -23.09
N GLU A 43 9.13 25.68 -23.32
CA GLU A 43 8.11 25.82 -24.38
C GLU A 43 7.13 26.99 -24.16
N LYS A 44 6.72 27.23 -22.92
CA LYS A 44 5.84 28.34 -22.52
C LYS A 44 5.89 28.54 -21.02
N LYS A 45 5.49 29.74 -20.57
CA LYS A 45 5.38 30.10 -19.15
C LYS A 45 4.56 29.07 -18.37
N ARG A 46 5.21 28.38 -17.44
CA ARG A 46 4.60 27.38 -16.56
C ARG A 46 5.12 27.50 -15.13
N THR A 47 4.19 27.48 -14.18
CA THR A 47 4.44 27.00 -12.81
C THR A 47 4.43 25.48 -12.78
N ILE A 48 5.56 24.89 -12.40
CA ILE A 48 5.77 23.45 -12.23
C ILE A 48 6.07 23.18 -10.76
N THR A 49 5.54 22.11 -10.18
CA THR A 49 5.85 21.71 -8.80
C THR A 49 6.34 20.29 -8.75
N VAL A 50 7.46 20.08 -8.07
CA VAL A 50 7.98 18.76 -7.70
C VAL A 50 7.73 18.55 -6.22
N VAL A 51 7.15 17.41 -5.85
CA VAL A 51 6.81 17.07 -4.48
C VAL A 51 7.25 15.66 -4.08
N THR A 52 7.81 15.54 -2.87
CA THR A 52 8.13 14.28 -2.19
C THR A 52 7.95 14.42 -0.67
N ASP A 53 8.44 13.49 0.14
CA ASP A 53 8.31 13.45 1.61
C ASP A 53 9.19 14.46 2.36
N THR A 54 10.44 14.67 1.95
CA THR A 54 11.40 15.52 2.66
C THR A 54 12.16 16.45 1.72
N PHE A 55 12.75 17.51 2.28
CA PHE A 55 13.60 18.40 1.49
C PHE A 55 14.95 17.78 1.13
N GLU A 56 15.53 16.95 2.01
CA GLU A 56 16.79 16.26 1.70
C GLU A 56 16.62 15.31 0.51
N ASN A 57 15.49 14.59 0.39
CA ASN A 57 15.21 13.77 -0.78
C ASN A 57 15.12 14.59 -2.09
N LEU A 58 14.61 15.83 -2.04
CA LEU A 58 14.64 16.72 -3.22
C LEU A 58 16.06 17.17 -3.54
N LYS A 59 16.84 17.48 -2.50
CA LYS A 59 18.21 17.98 -2.62
C LYS A 59 19.14 16.92 -3.23
N ASP A 60 19.08 15.71 -2.71
CA ASP A 60 19.92 14.58 -3.14
C ASP A 60 19.42 13.92 -4.42
N GLY A 61 18.11 14.07 -4.72
CA GLY A 61 17.50 13.64 -5.97
C GLY A 61 17.49 14.76 -7.02
N ILE A 62 16.30 15.28 -7.31
CA ILE A 62 16.07 16.10 -8.51
C ILE A 62 16.85 17.44 -8.54
N ILE A 63 17.14 18.06 -7.39
CA ILE A 63 17.91 19.32 -7.36
C ILE A 63 19.37 19.04 -7.74
N LYS A 64 19.94 17.94 -7.24
CA LYS A 64 21.26 17.47 -7.66
C LYS A 64 21.26 17.14 -9.16
N ASP A 65 20.24 16.44 -9.66
CA ASP A 65 20.11 16.15 -11.10
C ASP A 65 20.14 17.44 -11.94
N TYR A 66 19.42 18.49 -11.51
CA TYR A 66 19.50 19.77 -12.22
C TYR A 66 20.88 20.44 -12.12
N ARG A 67 21.56 20.40 -10.97
CA ARG A 67 22.93 20.93 -10.86
C ARG A 67 23.85 20.25 -11.87
N ASP A 68 23.78 18.93 -11.97
CA ASP A 68 24.57 18.14 -12.91
C ASP A 68 24.20 18.49 -14.36
N MET A 69 22.90 18.56 -14.70
CA MET A 69 22.43 18.97 -16.03
C MET A 69 22.91 20.37 -16.45
N PHE A 70 22.91 21.33 -15.52
CA PHE A 70 23.36 22.69 -15.78
C PHE A 70 24.88 22.70 -16.00
N SER A 71 25.64 22.00 -15.15
CA SER A 71 27.09 21.85 -15.32
C SER A 71 27.46 21.24 -16.67
N MET A 72 26.74 20.20 -17.11
CA MET A 72 26.93 19.58 -18.43
C MET A 72 26.66 20.52 -19.61
N THR A 73 25.88 21.59 -19.41
CA THR A 73 25.60 22.60 -20.44
C THR A 73 26.45 23.87 -20.31
N GLY A 74 27.38 23.91 -19.34
CA GLY A 74 28.19 25.09 -19.04
C GLY A 74 27.42 26.21 -18.35
N LEU A 75 26.26 25.91 -17.77
CA LEU A 75 25.44 26.86 -17.02
C LEU A 75 25.69 26.70 -15.51
N GLU A 76 25.72 27.84 -14.80
CA GLU A 76 25.82 27.88 -13.35
C GLU A 76 24.43 27.80 -12.71
N PHE A 77 24.07 26.65 -12.13
CA PHE A 77 22.75 26.40 -11.54
C PHE A 77 22.30 27.45 -10.52
N ASP A 78 23.23 27.97 -9.70
CA ASP A 78 22.92 28.94 -8.65
C ASP A 78 22.48 30.31 -9.19
N ASN A 79 22.75 30.62 -10.47
CA ASN A 79 22.19 31.80 -11.14
C ASN A 79 20.68 31.69 -11.39
N TYR A 80 20.14 30.47 -11.36
CA TYR A 80 18.74 30.17 -11.66
C TYR A 80 17.98 29.70 -10.43
N TYR A 81 18.68 29.26 -9.38
CA TYR A 81 18.08 28.65 -8.20
C TYR A 81 18.04 29.60 -6.99
N ASN A 82 16.85 29.86 -6.49
CA ASN A 82 16.64 30.57 -5.23
C ASN A 82 16.51 29.57 -4.07
N ALA A 83 17.58 29.44 -3.27
CA ALA A 83 17.65 28.49 -2.16
C ALA A 83 16.62 28.74 -1.04
N SER A 84 16.32 30.01 -0.74
CA SER A 84 15.35 30.39 0.29
C SER A 84 13.93 29.97 -0.10
N ALA A 85 13.54 30.30 -1.34
CA ALA A 85 12.25 29.96 -1.90
C ALA A 85 12.13 28.47 -2.29
N LYS A 86 13.27 27.81 -2.56
CA LYS A 86 13.37 26.46 -3.13
C LYS A 86 12.74 26.40 -4.51
N ASP A 87 13.08 27.38 -5.34
CA ASP A 87 12.51 27.59 -6.67
C ASP A 87 13.65 27.73 -7.68
N LEU A 88 13.54 27.02 -8.80
CA LEU A 88 14.40 27.16 -9.97
C LEU A 88 13.63 27.97 -11.02
N TYR A 89 14.21 29.07 -11.48
CA TYR A 89 13.66 29.92 -12.54
C TYR A 89 14.26 29.55 -13.89
N TRP A 90 13.41 29.37 -14.90
CA TRP A 90 13.85 29.05 -16.25
C TRP A 90 13.01 29.82 -17.25
N GLY A 91 13.60 30.82 -17.92
CA GLY A 91 12.85 31.79 -18.71
C GLY A 91 11.76 32.47 -17.87
N GLU A 92 10.50 32.44 -18.33
CA GLU A 92 9.35 32.95 -17.57
C GLU A 92 8.73 31.92 -16.62
N SER A 93 9.23 30.68 -16.64
CA SER A 93 8.71 29.55 -15.88
C SER A 93 9.40 29.42 -14.52
N VAL A 94 8.74 28.71 -13.61
CA VAL A 94 9.27 28.38 -12.28
C VAL A 94 9.03 26.92 -11.96
N ILE A 95 10.09 26.22 -11.53
CA ILE A 95 10.05 24.87 -11.00
C ILE A 95 10.22 24.93 -9.49
N GLN A 96 9.18 24.53 -8.78
CA GLN A 96 9.05 24.65 -7.33
C GLN A 96 9.33 23.32 -6.64
N PHE A 97 10.30 23.28 -5.73
CA PHE A 97 10.61 22.10 -4.93
C PHE A 97 9.87 22.15 -3.59
N ARG A 98 8.94 21.21 -3.38
CA ARG A 98 8.04 21.18 -2.22
C ARG A 98 8.09 19.81 -1.57
N TYR A 99 7.80 19.73 -0.28
CA TYR A 99 7.74 18.47 0.45
C TYR A 99 6.55 18.47 1.40
N VAL A 100 6.03 17.29 1.70
CA VAL A 100 4.89 17.12 2.60
C VAL A 100 5.33 17.15 4.06
N VAL A 101 4.41 17.50 4.98
CA VAL A 101 4.66 17.43 6.42
C VAL A 101 3.53 16.62 7.04
N GLY A 102 3.85 15.40 7.49
CA GLY A 102 2.84 14.41 7.90
C GLY A 102 1.94 14.03 6.72
N HIS A 103 0.62 14.15 6.90
CA HIS A 103 -0.37 13.83 5.87
C HIS A 103 -0.94 15.06 5.13
N LYS A 104 -0.35 16.24 5.33
CA LYS A 104 -0.86 17.49 4.77
C LYS A 104 0.21 18.20 3.92
N PRO A 105 -0.21 18.93 2.88
CA PRO A 105 0.64 19.92 2.23
C PRO A 105 1.15 20.93 3.25
N GLN A 106 2.35 21.46 3.05
CA GLN A 106 2.76 22.65 3.78
C GLN A 106 1.80 23.81 3.49
N ALA A 107 1.49 24.58 4.54
CA ALA A 107 0.61 25.74 4.44
C ALA A 107 1.08 26.70 3.32
N GLY A 108 0.14 27.15 2.48
CA GLY A 108 0.41 28.10 1.39
C GLY A 108 1.16 27.53 0.18
N LYS A 109 1.58 26.26 0.19
CA LYS A 109 2.36 25.62 -0.90
C LYS A 109 1.51 24.80 -1.87
N SER A 110 0.19 24.74 -1.67
CA SER A 110 -0.76 24.11 -2.59
C SER A 110 -1.36 25.08 -3.63
N LYS A 111 -0.63 26.12 -4.07
CA LYS A 111 -1.13 27.07 -5.09
C LYS A 111 -1.33 26.42 -6.47
N ARG A 112 -2.22 26.94 -7.31
CA ARG A 112 -2.45 26.39 -8.67
C ARG A 112 -1.15 26.31 -9.48
N ARG A 113 -1.03 25.27 -10.30
CA ARG A 113 0.13 25.01 -11.17
C ARG A 113 -0.31 24.35 -12.47
N HIS A 114 0.60 24.35 -13.43
CA HIS A 114 0.39 23.71 -14.72
C HIS A 114 0.80 22.25 -14.66
N ILE A 115 1.98 21.97 -14.11
CA ILE A 115 2.55 20.62 -14.06
C ILE A 115 2.89 20.24 -12.63
N LEU A 116 2.59 19.00 -12.26
CA LEU A 116 2.95 18.37 -11.00
C LEU A 116 3.85 17.17 -11.28
N TYR A 117 4.89 17.01 -10.48
CA TYR A 117 5.66 15.78 -10.39
C TYR A 117 5.65 15.29 -8.95
N VAL A 118 4.97 14.18 -8.69
CA VAL A 118 5.03 13.46 -7.42
C VAL A 118 6.17 12.44 -7.52
N ASN A 119 7.31 12.79 -6.94
CA ASN A 119 8.52 11.98 -6.96
C ASN A 119 8.47 10.96 -5.83
N GLU A 120 8.62 9.69 -6.21
CA GLU A 120 8.45 8.52 -5.34
C GLU A 120 7.08 8.52 -4.63
N THR A 121 6.02 8.19 -5.38
CA THR A 121 4.65 8.20 -4.84
C THR A 121 4.46 7.28 -3.63
N THR A 122 5.32 6.28 -3.45
CA THR A 122 5.40 5.41 -2.26
C THR A 122 5.73 6.18 -0.97
N LYS A 123 6.44 7.31 -1.07
CA LYS A 123 6.81 8.18 0.07
C LYS A 123 5.76 9.23 0.40
N VAL A 124 4.80 9.49 -0.49
CA VAL A 124 3.78 10.53 -0.33
C VAL A 124 2.39 9.89 -0.15
N SER A 125 1.65 10.26 0.90
CA SER A 125 0.29 9.73 1.08
C SER A 125 -0.68 10.28 0.01
N TYR A 126 -1.69 9.49 -0.36
CA TYR A 126 -2.73 9.93 -1.31
C TYR A 126 -3.42 11.22 -0.84
N ALA A 127 -3.79 11.31 0.45
CA ALA A 127 -4.43 12.50 1.01
C ALA A 127 -3.58 13.78 0.81
N ALA A 128 -2.26 13.67 0.94
CA ALA A 128 -1.37 14.80 0.68
C ALA A 128 -1.28 15.09 -0.84
N ALA A 129 -1.09 14.05 -1.65
CA ALA A 129 -0.96 14.17 -3.10
C ALA A 129 -2.22 14.72 -3.78
N GLU A 130 -3.41 14.31 -3.34
CA GLU A 130 -4.71 14.73 -3.89
C GLU A 130 -4.88 16.25 -3.88
N HIS A 131 -4.46 16.92 -2.81
CA HIS A 131 -4.48 18.39 -2.75
C HIS A 131 -3.60 19.07 -3.81
N TYR A 132 -2.54 18.40 -4.25
CA TYR A 132 -1.69 18.87 -5.33
C TYR A 132 -2.29 18.54 -6.70
N ILE A 133 -2.77 17.30 -6.88
CA ILE A 133 -3.39 16.81 -8.12
C ILE A 133 -4.60 17.68 -8.49
N ALA A 134 -5.49 17.95 -7.53
CA ALA A 134 -6.71 18.74 -7.72
C ALA A 134 -6.45 20.21 -8.16
N ARG A 135 -5.21 20.70 -8.04
CA ARG A 135 -4.80 22.07 -8.40
C ARG A 135 -3.80 22.13 -9.55
N THR A 136 -3.72 21.05 -10.32
CA THR A 136 -2.84 20.91 -11.49
C THR A 136 -3.69 20.90 -12.76
N SER A 137 -3.37 21.78 -13.71
CA SER A 137 -4.21 22.01 -14.90
C SER A 137 -3.76 21.30 -16.17
N GLU A 138 -2.49 20.87 -16.28
CA GLU A 138 -1.95 20.24 -17.50
C GLU A 138 -1.54 18.78 -17.28
N ILE A 139 -0.44 18.53 -16.55
CA ILE A 139 0.18 17.20 -16.46
C ILE A 139 0.53 16.86 -15.01
N CYS A 140 0.26 15.63 -14.60
CA CYS A 140 0.75 15.02 -13.36
C CYS A 140 1.66 13.84 -13.69
N TYR A 141 2.93 13.92 -13.30
CA TYR A 141 3.87 12.80 -13.31
C TYR A 141 3.85 12.08 -11.95
N PHE A 142 3.81 10.76 -11.99
CA PHE A 142 3.84 9.88 -10.84
C PHE A 142 4.99 8.87 -11.03
N ASP A 143 6.09 9.05 -10.31
CA ASP A 143 7.24 8.12 -10.31
C ASP A 143 7.12 7.14 -9.14
N LEU A 144 7.27 5.84 -9.42
CA LEU A 144 7.34 4.81 -8.40
C LEU A 144 8.22 3.61 -8.78
N ASN A 145 8.82 3.01 -7.76
CA ASN A 145 9.33 1.65 -7.79
C ASN A 145 8.52 0.81 -6.77
N PRO A 146 7.52 0.03 -7.20
CA PRO A 146 6.56 -0.54 -6.26
C PRO A 146 6.95 -1.93 -5.78
N ASP A 147 7.42 -2.01 -4.53
CA ASP A 147 7.53 -3.26 -3.76
C ASP A 147 6.17 -3.94 -3.53
N PHE A 148 5.07 -3.18 -3.62
CA PHE A 148 3.70 -3.63 -3.43
C PHE A 148 2.72 -2.67 -4.12
N GLU A 149 1.44 -3.06 -4.19
CA GLU A 149 0.38 -2.22 -4.75
C GLU A 149 0.19 -0.92 -3.92
N THR A 150 0.14 0.22 -4.59
CA THR A 150 0.06 1.55 -3.95
C THR A 150 -1.22 2.28 -4.33
N TRP A 151 -1.45 3.44 -3.71
CA TRP A 151 -2.54 4.33 -4.13
C TRP A 151 -2.40 4.80 -5.58
N THR A 152 -1.20 4.79 -6.17
CA THR A 152 -1.03 5.09 -7.60
C THR A 152 -1.74 4.04 -8.45
N HIS A 153 -1.65 2.76 -8.06
CA HIS A 153 -2.32 1.64 -8.74
C HIS A 153 -3.84 1.64 -8.50
N THR A 154 -4.29 1.97 -7.29
CA THR A 154 -5.70 1.83 -6.92
C THR A 154 -6.54 3.09 -7.12
N LYS A 155 -5.91 4.28 -7.19
CA LYS A 155 -6.61 5.58 -7.30
C LYS A 155 -6.26 6.37 -8.56
N ILE A 156 -5.06 6.22 -9.12
CA ILE A 156 -4.63 6.98 -10.32
C ILE A 156 -4.78 6.15 -11.59
N GLU A 157 -4.19 4.95 -11.61
CA GLU A 157 -4.19 4.03 -12.76
C GLU A 157 -5.59 3.65 -13.30
N PRO A 158 -6.65 3.52 -12.48
CA PRO A 158 -7.99 3.22 -13.01
C PRO A 158 -8.66 4.42 -13.71
N SER A 159 -8.07 5.62 -13.65
CA SER A 159 -8.66 6.81 -14.28
C SER A 159 -8.43 6.82 -15.78
N ASP A 160 -9.45 7.20 -16.56
CA ASP A 160 -9.33 7.42 -18.01
C ASP A 160 -8.27 8.48 -18.38
N LYS A 161 -7.95 9.37 -17.44
CA LYS A 161 -6.91 10.39 -17.54
C LYS A 161 -5.50 9.82 -17.47
N SER A 162 -5.34 8.55 -17.11
CA SER A 162 -4.05 7.95 -16.80
C SER A 162 -3.50 7.06 -17.92
N GLU A 163 -2.19 7.14 -18.09
CA GLU A 163 -1.35 6.27 -18.92
C GLU A 163 -0.16 5.81 -18.08
N LYS A 164 0.25 4.56 -18.27
CA LYS A 164 1.33 3.94 -17.52
C LYS A 164 2.38 3.37 -18.47
N ILE A 165 3.63 3.62 -18.14
CA ILE A 165 4.78 2.93 -18.73
C ILE A 165 5.58 2.24 -17.63
N ILE A 166 6.28 1.17 -18.01
CA ILE A 166 7.27 0.50 -17.17
C ILE A 166 8.63 0.66 -17.84
N VAL A 167 9.59 1.18 -17.09
CA VAL A 167 10.98 1.37 -17.54
C VAL A 167 11.96 0.65 -16.62
N THR A 168 13.07 0.20 -17.19
CA THR A 168 14.10 -0.59 -16.50
C THR A 168 15.48 0.02 -16.71
N TYR A 169 16.50 -0.49 -16.01
CA TYR A 169 17.91 -0.12 -16.25
C TYR A 169 18.33 -0.30 -17.72
N ARG A 170 17.67 -1.18 -18.48
CA ARG A 170 17.93 -1.39 -19.91
C ARG A 170 17.44 -0.25 -20.80
N ASP A 171 16.50 0.55 -20.30
CA ASP A 171 16.00 1.75 -20.98
C ASP A 171 16.83 3.00 -20.65
N ASN A 172 17.86 2.84 -19.79
CA ASN A 172 18.77 3.90 -19.42
C ASN A 172 20.17 3.61 -19.99
N GLU A 173 20.47 4.19 -21.13
CA GLU A 173 21.76 4.09 -21.83
C GLU A 173 22.93 4.67 -21.02
N PHE A 174 22.65 5.43 -19.96
CA PHE A 174 23.64 5.96 -19.03
C PHE A 174 23.63 5.26 -17.67
N CYS A 175 22.99 4.09 -17.54
CA CYS A 175 23.03 3.31 -16.30
C CYS A 175 24.49 2.89 -16.00
N PRO A 176 25.05 3.20 -14.82
CA PRO A 176 26.41 2.83 -14.49
C PRO A 176 26.62 1.31 -14.52
N GLN A 177 27.73 0.85 -15.10
CA GLN A 177 28.01 -0.59 -15.24
C GLN A 177 27.93 -1.35 -13.90
N GLY A 178 28.43 -0.76 -12.81
CA GLY A 178 28.35 -1.40 -11.48
C GLY A 178 26.92 -1.57 -10.97
N GLU A 179 25.99 -0.70 -11.37
CA GLU A 179 24.56 -0.85 -11.04
C GLU A 179 23.90 -1.95 -11.89
N ILE A 180 24.26 -2.03 -13.18
CA ILE A 180 23.86 -3.12 -14.06
C ILE A 180 24.32 -4.46 -13.48
N ASP A 181 25.61 -4.59 -13.13
CA ASP A 181 26.20 -5.80 -12.57
C ASP A 181 25.51 -6.20 -11.26
N PHE A 182 25.18 -5.22 -10.41
CA PHE A 182 24.47 -5.45 -9.15
C PHE A 182 23.06 -6.01 -9.34
N ILE A 183 22.32 -5.50 -10.33
CA ILE A 183 20.98 -5.97 -10.69
C ILE A 183 21.05 -7.37 -11.29
N GLU A 184 21.96 -7.59 -12.23
CA GLU A 184 22.15 -8.85 -12.95
C GLU A 184 22.57 -9.99 -12.02
N ALA A 185 23.42 -9.72 -11.03
CA ALA A 185 23.86 -10.71 -10.02
C ALA A 185 22.73 -11.22 -9.10
N ARG A 186 21.54 -10.59 -9.13
CA ARG A 186 20.39 -10.94 -8.27
C ARG A 186 19.22 -11.54 -9.04
N LYS A 187 19.42 -11.91 -10.32
CA LYS A 187 18.39 -12.57 -11.15
C LYS A 187 17.80 -13.82 -10.52
N ASP A 188 18.58 -14.57 -9.74
CA ASP A 188 18.12 -15.79 -9.06
C ASP A 188 17.16 -15.51 -7.91
N ASN A 189 17.08 -14.27 -7.41
CA ASN A 189 16.04 -13.84 -6.48
C ASN A 189 14.86 -13.31 -7.29
N GLU A 190 13.98 -14.22 -7.72
CA GLU A 190 12.88 -13.92 -8.65
C GLU A 190 12.01 -12.73 -8.22
N GLU A 191 11.61 -12.65 -6.94
CA GLU A 191 10.79 -11.55 -6.43
C GLU A 191 11.56 -10.23 -6.40
N TRP A 192 12.82 -10.25 -5.97
CA TRP A 192 13.66 -9.05 -5.99
C TRP A 192 13.89 -8.56 -7.42
N TYR A 193 14.21 -9.46 -8.35
CA TYR A 193 14.49 -9.11 -9.74
C TYR A 193 13.22 -8.64 -10.46
N LYS A 194 12.06 -9.22 -10.16
CA LYS A 194 10.76 -8.75 -10.64
C LYS A 194 10.51 -7.28 -10.29
N VAL A 195 10.78 -6.88 -9.05
CA VAL A 195 10.58 -5.49 -8.59
C VAL A 195 11.71 -4.59 -9.06
N TYR A 196 12.93 -4.84 -8.61
CA TYR A 196 14.05 -3.92 -8.77
C TYR A 196 14.72 -4.03 -10.15
N GLY A 197 14.69 -5.19 -10.79
CA GLY A 197 15.24 -5.39 -12.13
C GLY A 197 14.23 -5.04 -13.24
N LEU A 198 13.03 -5.60 -13.16
CA LEU A 198 12.00 -5.46 -14.21
C LEU A 198 11.02 -4.31 -13.96
N GLY A 199 11.07 -3.68 -12.78
CA GLY A 199 10.17 -2.58 -12.44
C GLY A 199 8.72 -3.01 -12.27
N LEU A 200 8.43 -4.30 -12.11
CA LEU A 200 7.08 -4.82 -11.94
C LEU A 200 6.64 -4.64 -10.48
N THR A 201 5.33 -4.61 -10.25
CA THR A 201 4.79 -4.49 -8.90
C THR A 201 5.10 -5.76 -8.12
N GLY A 202 5.78 -5.60 -6.99
CA GLY A 202 6.12 -6.69 -6.09
C GLY A 202 4.88 -7.29 -5.45
N THR A 203 5.02 -8.56 -5.07
CA THR A 203 3.98 -9.31 -4.36
C THR A 203 4.27 -9.43 -2.87
N TYR A 204 5.47 -9.02 -2.41
CA TYR A 204 5.96 -9.29 -1.06
C TYR A 204 6.92 -8.19 -0.55
N SER A 205 6.70 -7.71 0.68
CA SER A 205 7.62 -6.84 1.40
C SER A 205 8.11 -7.54 2.67
N ASP A 206 9.40 -7.47 2.99
CA ASP A 206 9.94 -7.99 4.26
C ASP A 206 9.31 -7.33 5.50
N ARG A 207 8.71 -6.14 5.30
CA ARG A 207 7.95 -5.44 6.32
C ARG A 207 6.58 -6.05 6.56
N ARG A 208 6.04 -6.86 5.64
CA ARG A 208 4.69 -7.42 5.78
C ARG A 208 4.61 -8.25 7.04
N ILE A 209 3.57 -8.04 7.84
CA ILE A 209 3.45 -8.68 9.16
C ILE A 209 3.35 -10.20 9.03
N TYR A 210 2.57 -10.64 8.04
CA TYR A 210 2.25 -12.04 7.77
C TYR A 210 2.78 -12.48 6.40
N LYS A 211 3.41 -13.66 6.39
CA LYS A 211 3.64 -14.42 5.14
C LYS A 211 2.48 -15.40 4.98
N PHE A 212 1.98 -15.55 3.77
CA PHE A 212 0.89 -16.47 3.47
C PHE A 212 1.01 -17.01 2.05
N THR A 213 0.33 -18.11 1.79
CA THR A 213 0.22 -18.73 0.45
C THR A 213 -1.24 -18.77 0.01
N ILE A 214 -1.47 -18.59 -1.28
CA ILE A 214 -2.81 -18.70 -1.88
C ILE A 214 -3.05 -20.15 -2.29
N ILE A 215 -4.22 -20.68 -1.97
CA ILE A 215 -4.66 -22.04 -2.31
C ILE A 215 -6.00 -21.99 -3.03
N ASP A 216 -6.29 -22.95 -3.91
CA ASP A 216 -7.58 -22.97 -4.62
C ASP A 216 -8.74 -23.32 -3.68
N GLU A 217 -8.56 -24.33 -2.83
CA GLU A 217 -9.59 -24.85 -1.91
C GLU A 217 -9.01 -25.30 -0.57
N ILE A 218 -9.84 -25.28 0.48
CA ILE A 218 -9.49 -25.81 1.79
C ILE A 218 -9.25 -27.32 1.68
N PRO A 219 -8.11 -27.86 2.15
CA PRO A 219 -7.84 -29.30 2.05
C PRO A 219 -8.87 -30.15 2.79
N LYS A 220 -9.16 -31.34 2.27
CA LYS A 220 -10.07 -32.29 2.95
C LYS A 220 -9.46 -32.78 4.27
N GLY A 221 -10.31 -33.00 5.28
CA GLY A 221 -9.91 -33.59 6.56
C GLY A 221 -9.20 -32.63 7.52
N VAL A 222 -9.13 -31.34 7.21
CA VAL A 222 -8.67 -30.32 8.17
C VAL A 222 -9.76 -30.04 9.21
N LYS A 223 -9.34 -29.65 10.42
CA LYS A 223 -10.27 -29.35 11.50
C LYS A 223 -10.78 -27.92 11.35
N GLN A 224 -12.09 -27.73 11.21
CA GLN A 224 -12.69 -26.40 11.32
C GLN A 224 -12.62 -25.92 12.78
N GLU A 225 -12.15 -24.70 12.96
CA GLU A 225 -12.00 -24.03 14.25
C GLU A 225 -13.04 -22.92 14.43
N THR A 226 -12.94 -22.19 15.54
CA THR A 226 -13.72 -20.97 15.80
C THR A 226 -13.57 -19.97 14.64
N SER A 227 -14.68 -19.56 14.04
CA SER A 227 -14.69 -18.50 13.02
C SER A 227 -14.37 -17.15 13.66
N GLY A 228 -13.79 -16.24 12.89
CA GLY A 228 -13.41 -14.91 13.34
C GLY A 228 -14.33 -13.83 12.76
N MET A 229 -14.75 -12.86 13.58
CA MET A 229 -15.58 -11.75 13.13
C MET A 229 -15.10 -10.41 13.68
N ASP A 230 -14.94 -9.42 12.81
CA ASP A 230 -14.70 -8.02 13.17
C ASP A 230 -15.89 -7.15 12.76
N PHE A 231 -16.29 -6.23 13.63
CA PHE A 231 -17.47 -5.40 13.45
C PHE A 231 -17.07 -4.02 12.94
N GLY A 232 -17.36 -3.75 11.66
CA GLY A 232 -17.04 -2.47 11.03
C GLY A 232 -18.18 -1.45 11.18
N VAL A 233 -17.81 -0.20 11.45
CA VAL A 233 -18.72 0.95 11.36
C VAL A 233 -18.40 1.71 10.08
N SER A 234 -19.39 1.82 9.18
CA SER A 234 -19.23 2.48 7.87
C SER A 234 -18.42 3.78 7.98
N PRO A 235 -17.35 3.94 7.17
CA PRO A 235 -17.03 3.18 5.95
C PRO A 235 -16.33 1.82 6.15
N ASP A 236 -15.97 1.44 7.37
CA ASP A 236 -15.26 0.19 7.62
C ASP A 236 -16.22 -1.03 7.50
N PRO A 237 -15.78 -2.14 6.88
CA PRO A 237 -16.62 -3.32 6.66
C PRO A 237 -16.70 -4.21 7.91
N THR A 238 -17.84 -4.90 8.07
CA THR A 238 -17.91 -6.09 8.94
C THR A 238 -17.33 -7.28 8.17
N PHE A 239 -16.46 -8.04 8.82
CA PHE A 239 -15.71 -9.13 8.19
C PHE A 239 -15.97 -10.45 8.93
N LEU A 240 -16.25 -11.54 8.19
CA LEU A 240 -16.31 -12.90 8.72
C LEU A 240 -15.38 -13.83 7.96
N VAL A 241 -14.57 -14.58 8.71
CA VAL A 241 -13.63 -15.57 8.17
C VAL A 241 -13.76 -16.90 8.91
N ASP A 242 -13.78 -18.00 8.15
CA ASP A 242 -13.66 -19.35 8.69
C ASP A 242 -12.20 -19.75 8.80
N LEU A 243 -11.86 -20.41 9.91
CA LEU A 243 -10.51 -20.87 10.21
C LEU A 243 -10.49 -22.40 10.25
N TYR A 244 -9.45 -22.99 9.67
CA TYR A 244 -9.21 -24.43 9.73
C TYR A 244 -7.75 -24.70 10.10
N THR A 245 -7.50 -25.76 10.86
CA THR A 245 -6.14 -26.14 11.26
C THR A 245 -5.80 -27.56 10.85
N SER A 246 -4.53 -27.76 10.50
CA SER A 246 -3.91 -29.09 10.39
C SER A 246 -2.43 -28.99 10.70
N LYS A 247 -2.01 -29.60 11.82
CA LYS A 247 -0.66 -29.47 12.37
C LYS A 247 -0.31 -27.98 12.56
N ALA A 248 0.75 -27.51 11.91
CA ALA A 248 1.20 -26.12 11.95
C ALA A 248 0.53 -25.24 10.88
N ASN A 249 -0.44 -25.74 10.11
CA ASN A 249 -1.09 -24.95 9.06
C ASN A 249 -2.41 -24.35 9.55
N LEU A 250 -2.62 -23.08 9.21
CA LEU A 250 -3.86 -22.33 9.38
C LEU A 250 -4.40 -22.00 7.99
N TYR A 251 -5.59 -22.49 7.67
CA TYR A 251 -6.27 -22.20 6.42
C TYR A 251 -7.42 -21.25 6.69
N LEU A 252 -7.55 -20.22 5.85
CA LEU A 252 -8.51 -19.14 6.00
C LEU A 252 -9.44 -19.07 4.79
N ASP A 253 -10.73 -18.93 5.05
CA ASP A 253 -11.75 -18.77 4.02
C ASP A 253 -12.70 -17.63 4.38
N GLU A 254 -12.67 -16.56 3.57
CA GLU A 254 -13.58 -15.43 3.71
C GLU A 254 -15.03 -15.87 3.47
N ARG A 255 -15.92 -15.50 4.39
CA ARG A 255 -17.36 -15.76 4.28
C ARG A 255 -18.12 -14.55 3.77
N PHE A 256 -17.76 -13.35 4.26
CA PHE A 256 -18.18 -12.08 3.70
C PHE A 256 -17.32 -10.92 4.22
N CYS A 257 -17.30 -9.84 3.44
CA CYS A 257 -16.80 -8.51 3.79
C CYS A 257 -17.86 -7.51 3.31
N GLU A 258 -18.58 -6.87 4.23
CA GLU A 258 -19.75 -6.05 3.89
C GLU A 258 -19.77 -4.75 4.68
N THR A 259 -19.98 -3.63 3.99
CA THR A 259 -20.09 -2.31 4.64
C THR A 259 -21.53 -1.98 4.97
N GLY A 260 -21.71 -1.17 6.01
CA GLY A 260 -23.02 -0.60 6.28
C GLY A 260 -24.07 -1.59 6.79
N LEU A 261 -23.65 -2.68 7.44
CA LEU A 261 -24.57 -3.51 8.21
C LEU A 261 -24.97 -2.80 9.51
N MET A 262 -26.23 -2.91 9.89
CA MET A 262 -26.71 -2.45 11.19
C MET A 262 -26.26 -3.41 12.31
N PRO A 263 -26.02 -2.91 13.53
CA PRO A 263 -25.56 -3.75 14.64
C PRO A 263 -26.64 -4.70 15.18
N GLU A 264 -27.92 -4.37 15.02
CA GLU A 264 -29.03 -5.21 15.49
C GLU A 264 -30.19 -5.24 14.49
N ARG A 265 -30.97 -6.33 14.52
CA ARG A 265 -32.16 -6.49 13.67
C ARG A 265 -33.29 -5.60 14.18
N ILE A 266 -33.75 -4.67 13.34
CA ILE A 266 -34.90 -3.82 13.61
C ILE A 266 -36.06 -4.25 12.71
N LYS A 267 -37.21 -4.57 13.30
CA LYS A 267 -38.39 -5.01 12.54
C LYS A 267 -38.87 -3.89 11.60
N GLY A 268 -38.94 -4.21 10.30
CA GLY A 268 -39.39 -3.28 9.26
C GLY A 268 -38.29 -2.37 8.71
N ALA A 269 -37.04 -2.51 9.16
CA ALA A 269 -35.91 -1.82 8.54
C ALA A 269 -35.56 -2.50 7.20
N GLU A 270 -35.30 -1.68 6.17
CA GLU A 270 -34.85 -2.16 4.85
C GLU A 270 -33.36 -2.51 4.84
N ARG A 271 -32.59 -1.89 5.74
CA ARG A 271 -31.14 -2.06 5.82
C ARG A 271 -30.80 -3.35 6.56
N PHE A 272 -29.92 -4.15 5.98
CA PHE A 272 -29.48 -5.41 6.58
C PHE A 272 -28.71 -5.16 7.88
N CYS A 273 -28.96 -6.00 8.88
CA CYS A 273 -28.07 -6.16 10.02
C CYS A 273 -27.16 -7.39 9.85
N ILE A 274 -26.21 -7.56 10.78
CA ILE A 274 -25.27 -8.68 10.73
C ILE A 274 -26.00 -10.03 10.79
N SER A 275 -27.04 -10.17 11.62
CA SER A 275 -27.77 -11.44 11.73
C SER A 275 -28.58 -11.79 10.47
N ASP A 276 -29.04 -10.79 9.70
CA ASP A 276 -29.63 -10.97 8.35
C ASP A 276 -28.60 -11.51 7.39
N LYS A 277 -27.41 -10.90 7.34
CA LYS A 277 -26.33 -11.36 6.45
C LYS A 277 -25.89 -12.78 6.78
N MET A 278 -25.83 -13.12 8.07
CA MET A 278 -25.51 -14.47 8.52
C MET A 278 -26.56 -15.50 8.10
N GLU A 279 -27.83 -15.11 8.04
CA GLU A 279 -28.93 -15.96 7.57
C GLU A 279 -28.87 -16.14 6.05
N GLU A 280 -28.64 -15.04 5.30
CA GLU A 280 -28.47 -15.03 3.84
C GLU A 280 -27.37 -15.99 3.38
N ILE A 281 -26.19 -15.96 4.03
CA ILE A 281 -25.06 -16.85 3.68
C ILE A 281 -25.20 -18.28 4.23
N GLY A 282 -26.31 -18.58 4.92
CA GLY A 282 -26.59 -19.87 5.52
C GLY A 282 -25.58 -20.27 6.61
N PHE A 283 -25.10 -19.31 7.41
CA PHE A 283 -24.11 -19.62 8.45
C PHE A 283 -24.69 -20.52 9.54
N LYS A 284 -23.90 -21.52 9.96
CA LYS A 284 -24.35 -22.54 10.90
C LYS A 284 -24.64 -21.95 12.29
N LYS A 285 -25.90 -22.05 12.73
CA LYS A 285 -26.31 -21.70 14.11
C LYS A 285 -25.51 -22.51 15.14
N GLY A 286 -25.22 -21.90 16.28
CA GLY A 286 -24.45 -22.51 17.37
C GLY A 286 -22.95 -22.71 17.11
N TRP A 287 -22.46 -22.56 15.86
CA TRP A 287 -21.02 -22.61 15.56
C TRP A 287 -20.29 -21.45 16.27
N PRO A 288 -19.15 -21.70 16.94
CA PRO A 288 -18.45 -20.68 17.70
C PRO A 288 -17.86 -19.58 16.80
N ILE A 289 -18.08 -18.33 17.20
CA ILE A 289 -17.52 -17.13 16.56
C ILE A 289 -16.78 -16.30 17.61
N GLY A 290 -15.49 -16.05 17.39
CA GLY A 290 -14.69 -15.11 18.17
C GLY A 290 -14.81 -13.71 17.57
N CYS A 291 -15.27 -12.75 18.37
CA CYS A 291 -15.61 -11.40 17.93
C CYS A 291 -14.77 -10.32 18.62
N ASP A 292 -14.78 -9.10 18.07
CA ASP A 292 -14.39 -7.92 18.84
C ASP A 292 -15.31 -7.78 20.08
N SER A 293 -14.70 -7.73 21.27
CA SER A 293 -15.42 -7.48 22.52
C SER A 293 -16.06 -6.09 22.63
N SER A 294 -15.65 -5.12 21.80
CA SER A 294 -16.24 -3.77 21.77
C SER A 294 -17.67 -3.76 21.20
N GLY A 295 -17.99 -4.68 20.27
CA GLY A 295 -19.31 -4.82 19.62
C GLY A 295 -20.34 -5.55 20.48
N ALA A 296 -20.63 -4.99 21.66
CA ALA A 296 -21.52 -5.63 22.63
C ALA A 296 -22.97 -5.75 22.12
N THR A 297 -23.42 -4.84 21.26
CA THR A 297 -24.77 -4.83 20.67
C THR A 297 -24.90 -5.93 19.62
N GLU A 298 -23.94 -5.99 18.71
CA GLU A 298 -23.79 -6.97 17.64
C GLU A 298 -23.76 -8.40 18.21
N ILE A 299 -22.94 -8.62 19.24
CA ILE A 299 -22.84 -9.91 19.92
C ILE A 299 -24.19 -10.30 20.54
N LYS A 300 -24.93 -9.37 21.16
CA LYS A 300 -26.23 -9.65 21.76
C LYS A 300 -27.27 -10.01 20.70
N ASP A 301 -27.30 -9.28 19.58
CA ASP A 301 -28.21 -9.55 18.47
C ASP A 301 -27.93 -10.90 17.82
N LEU A 302 -26.65 -11.20 17.54
CA LEU A 302 -26.24 -12.50 17.00
C LEU A 302 -26.67 -13.67 17.90
N LYS A 303 -26.49 -13.52 19.22
CA LYS A 303 -26.93 -14.53 20.20
C LYS A 303 -28.45 -14.70 20.20
N LYS A 304 -29.21 -13.61 20.16
CA LYS A 304 -30.68 -13.63 20.08
C LYS A 304 -31.16 -14.41 18.87
N HIS A 305 -30.41 -14.37 17.77
CA HIS A 305 -30.70 -15.08 16.52
C HIS A 305 -30.00 -16.45 16.40
N GLY A 306 -29.48 -17.01 17.50
CA GLY A 306 -28.96 -18.39 17.56
C GLY A 306 -27.50 -18.57 17.12
N TYR A 307 -26.74 -17.50 16.96
CA TYR A 307 -25.30 -17.56 16.67
C TYR A 307 -24.47 -17.53 17.97
N ASN A 308 -23.44 -18.37 18.06
CA ASN A 308 -22.59 -18.49 19.25
C ASN A 308 -21.41 -17.49 19.20
N ALA A 309 -21.76 -16.21 19.16
CA ALA A 309 -20.81 -15.09 19.15
C ALA A 309 -20.25 -14.81 20.55
N LYS A 310 -18.93 -14.67 20.68
CA LYS A 310 -18.26 -14.34 21.94
C LYS A 310 -17.12 -13.35 21.71
N GLY A 311 -17.17 -12.23 22.41
CA GLY A 311 -16.07 -11.26 22.42
C GLY A 311 -14.80 -11.88 23.01
N VAL A 312 -13.66 -11.69 22.34
CA VAL A 312 -12.35 -12.12 22.85
C VAL A 312 -11.77 -11.07 23.79
N ALA A 313 -11.11 -11.49 24.87
CA ALA A 313 -10.52 -10.56 25.83
C ALA A 313 -9.37 -9.76 25.21
N LYS A 314 -9.49 -8.42 25.19
CA LYS A 314 -8.46 -7.48 24.74
C LYS A 314 -7.75 -6.88 25.94
N GLY A 315 -6.51 -7.32 26.23
CA GLY A 315 -5.61 -6.63 27.17
C GLY A 315 -4.72 -5.60 26.47
N THR A 316 -4.03 -4.76 27.24
CA THR A 316 -2.94 -3.91 26.74
C THR A 316 -1.89 -4.78 26.05
N GLY A 317 -1.55 -4.50 24.78
CA GLY A 317 -0.64 -5.34 23.97
C GLY A 317 -1.30 -6.50 23.21
N SER A 318 -2.63 -6.64 23.27
CA SER A 318 -3.38 -7.76 22.64
C SER A 318 -3.19 -7.90 21.12
N VAL A 319 -2.89 -6.82 20.41
CA VAL A 319 -2.62 -6.85 18.96
C VAL A 319 -1.32 -7.61 18.69
N ILE A 320 -0.22 -7.22 19.33
CA ILE A 320 1.09 -7.88 19.17
C ILE A 320 1.00 -9.36 19.57
N ASP A 321 0.34 -9.66 20.68
CA ASP A 321 0.20 -11.05 21.13
C ASP A 321 -0.68 -11.88 20.18
N GLY A 322 -1.73 -11.29 19.62
CA GLY A 322 -2.53 -11.94 18.59
C GLY A 322 -1.74 -12.14 17.29
N ILE A 323 -0.93 -11.17 16.86
CA ILE A 323 -0.01 -11.32 15.73
C ILE A 323 0.92 -12.52 15.97
N LYS A 324 1.55 -12.62 17.15
CA LYS A 324 2.42 -13.76 17.49
C LYS A 324 1.69 -15.10 17.40
N LYS A 325 0.44 -15.17 17.87
CA LYS A 325 -0.37 -16.40 17.80
C LYS A 325 -0.69 -16.80 16.36
N VAL A 326 -1.06 -15.85 15.51
CA VAL A 326 -1.33 -16.11 14.09
C VAL A 326 -0.04 -16.52 13.37
N LYS A 327 1.08 -15.81 13.62
CA LYS A 327 2.41 -16.11 13.05
C LYS A 327 3.01 -17.45 13.51
N ALA A 328 2.43 -18.12 14.52
CA ALA A 328 2.85 -19.46 14.91
C ALA A 328 2.41 -20.54 13.91
N TYR A 329 1.57 -20.19 12.92
CA TYR A 329 1.10 -21.08 11.86
C TYR A 329 1.67 -20.71 10.50
N ASN A 330 1.74 -21.69 9.60
CA ASN A 330 1.84 -21.48 8.16
C ASN A 330 0.46 -21.09 7.63
N ILE A 331 0.33 -19.88 7.11
CA ILE A 331 -0.96 -19.28 6.75
C ILE A 331 -1.26 -19.57 5.27
N HIS A 332 -2.46 -20.08 5.02
CA HIS A 332 -2.98 -20.36 3.68
C HIS A 332 -4.33 -19.66 3.51
N VAL A 333 -4.53 -18.96 2.42
CA VAL A 333 -5.76 -18.20 2.13
C VAL A 333 -6.37 -18.71 0.84
N THR A 334 -7.68 -18.97 0.82
CA THR A 334 -8.34 -19.41 -0.42
C THR A 334 -8.34 -18.29 -1.46
N LYS A 335 -8.14 -18.65 -2.73
CA LYS A 335 -8.04 -17.71 -3.86
C LYS A 335 -9.27 -16.81 -4.01
N ARG A 336 -10.45 -17.30 -3.62
CA ARG A 336 -11.72 -16.54 -3.61
C ARG A 336 -11.82 -15.47 -2.52
N SER A 337 -10.92 -15.48 -1.53
CA SER A 337 -10.93 -14.54 -0.40
C SER A 337 -10.21 -13.24 -0.76
N GLU A 338 -10.66 -12.56 -1.81
CA GLU A 338 -9.95 -11.41 -2.40
C GLU A 338 -9.76 -10.25 -1.40
N ASN A 339 -10.75 -9.98 -0.54
CA ASN A 339 -10.63 -8.91 0.45
C ASN A 339 -9.65 -9.30 1.54
N LEU A 340 -9.70 -10.56 2.00
CA LEU A 340 -8.76 -11.07 2.99
C LEU A 340 -7.31 -11.04 2.45
N ILE A 341 -7.10 -11.43 1.19
CA ILE A 341 -5.78 -11.36 0.53
C ILE A 341 -5.26 -9.92 0.54
N LYS A 342 -6.07 -8.94 0.09
CA LYS A 342 -5.70 -7.51 0.14
C LYS A 342 -5.36 -7.04 1.56
N HIS A 343 -6.11 -7.51 2.56
CA HIS A 343 -5.84 -7.20 3.97
C HIS A 343 -4.50 -7.79 4.44
N PHE A 344 -4.19 -9.04 4.11
CA PHE A 344 -2.88 -9.64 4.40
C PHE A 344 -1.73 -8.92 3.69
N GLU A 345 -1.95 -8.41 2.49
CA GLU A 345 -0.93 -7.72 1.69
C GLU A 345 -0.63 -6.30 2.15
N SER A 346 -1.57 -5.66 2.87
CA SER A 346 -1.56 -4.22 3.17
C SER A 346 -1.11 -3.83 4.58
N TRP A 347 -0.75 -4.80 5.44
CA TRP A 347 -0.33 -4.50 6.83
C TRP A 347 1.14 -4.83 7.11
N PHE A 348 1.88 -3.80 7.52
CA PHE A 348 3.34 -3.81 7.59
C PHE A 348 3.85 -3.42 8.98
N TRP A 349 5.06 -3.85 9.31
CA TRP A 349 5.85 -3.33 10.41
C TRP A 349 6.40 -1.92 10.07
N LYS A 350 6.52 -1.07 11.09
CA LYS A 350 7.19 0.22 10.97
C LYS A 350 8.68 0.03 10.71
N VAL A 351 9.28 1.04 10.08
CA VAL A 351 10.72 1.17 9.88
C VAL A 351 11.17 2.39 10.68
N ASP A 352 12.23 2.23 11.47
CA ASP A 352 12.82 3.32 12.24
C ASP A 352 13.62 4.29 11.35
N HIS A 353 14.12 5.37 11.95
CA HIS A 353 14.92 6.37 11.22
C HIS A 353 16.24 5.81 10.66
N ASN A 354 16.70 4.66 11.15
CA ASN A 354 17.92 3.99 10.72
C ASN A 354 17.64 2.93 9.64
N GLY A 355 16.38 2.77 9.19
CA GLY A 355 16.00 1.78 8.20
C GLY A 355 15.73 0.37 8.76
N ASN A 356 15.74 0.17 10.08
CA ASN A 356 15.45 -1.12 10.68
C ASN A 356 13.96 -1.36 10.84
N ILE A 357 13.52 -2.60 10.57
CA ILE A 357 12.15 -3.03 10.85
C ILE A 357 11.98 -3.21 12.36
N ILE A 358 11.01 -2.51 12.94
CA ILE A 358 10.69 -2.61 14.38
C ILE A 358 9.38 -3.36 14.60
N ALA A 359 9.25 -4.02 15.75
CA ALA A 359 8.10 -4.84 16.13
C ALA A 359 6.86 -4.00 16.55
N GLU A 360 6.57 -2.95 15.78
CA GLU A 360 5.40 -2.09 15.91
C GLU A 360 4.68 -2.00 14.55
N PRO A 361 3.39 -2.36 14.44
CA PRO A 361 2.66 -2.25 13.19
C PRO A 361 2.55 -0.80 12.70
N GLN A 362 2.62 -0.61 11.39
CA GLN A 362 2.36 0.65 10.73
C GLN A 362 0.86 0.79 10.45
N GLY A 363 0.24 1.82 11.04
CA GLY A 363 -1.16 2.14 10.79
C GLY A 363 -2.15 1.22 11.52
N HIS A 364 -3.42 1.33 11.13
CA HIS A 364 -4.52 0.55 11.69
C HIS A 364 -4.49 -0.89 11.15
N GLU A 365 -4.93 -1.85 11.98
CA GLU A 365 -5.07 -3.25 11.54
C GLU A 365 -6.26 -3.38 10.57
N PRO A 366 -6.09 -4.00 9.38
CA PRO A 366 -7.21 -4.29 8.49
C PRO A 366 -8.23 -5.26 9.11
N ASP A 367 -9.53 -5.07 8.84
CA ASP A 367 -10.63 -5.76 9.53
C ASP A 367 -10.59 -7.28 9.35
N GLY A 368 -10.16 -7.76 8.18
CA GLY A 368 -9.99 -9.20 7.91
C GLY A 368 -8.86 -9.84 8.74
N LEU A 369 -7.81 -9.07 9.06
CA LEU A 369 -6.73 -9.52 9.94
C LEU A 369 -7.18 -9.50 11.41
N ALA A 370 -7.93 -8.48 11.81
CA ALA A 370 -8.55 -8.41 13.13
C ALA A 370 -9.51 -9.60 13.34
N ALA A 371 -10.41 -9.87 12.39
CA ALA A 371 -11.31 -11.01 12.41
C ALA A 371 -10.54 -12.33 12.53
N THR A 372 -9.50 -12.54 11.70
CA THR A 372 -8.62 -13.72 11.78
C THR A 372 -7.99 -13.87 13.16
N ARG A 373 -7.47 -12.78 13.73
CA ARG A 373 -6.85 -12.76 15.05
C ARG A 373 -7.86 -13.11 16.15
N TYR A 374 -9.09 -12.60 16.07
CA TYR A 374 -10.15 -12.96 17.01
C TYR A 374 -10.56 -14.43 16.90
N GLY A 375 -10.64 -14.98 15.67
CA GLY A 375 -10.86 -16.40 15.43
C GLY A 375 -9.78 -17.26 16.12
N VAL A 376 -8.50 -16.94 15.89
CA VAL A 376 -7.36 -17.63 16.54
C VAL A 376 -7.38 -17.48 18.06
N MET A 377 -7.73 -16.30 18.58
CA MET A 377 -7.86 -16.07 20.02
C MET A 377 -9.04 -16.83 20.63
N GLY A 378 -10.11 -17.06 19.86
CA GLY A 378 -11.29 -17.82 20.24
C GLY A 378 -11.15 -19.33 20.09
N MET A 379 -10.03 -19.84 19.55
CA MET A 379 -9.77 -21.28 19.50
C MET A 379 -9.66 -21.85 20.90
N LYS A 380 -10.33 -22.99 21.14
CA LYS A 380 -10.17 -23.72 22.40
C LYS A 380 -8.74 -24.27 22.47
N ARG A 381 -7.98 -23.90 23.50
CA ARG A 381 -6.70 -24.55 23.79
C ARG A 381 -6.96 -26.06 23.94
N SER A 382 -6.26 -26.89 23.17
CA SER A 382 -6.17 -28.32 23.48
C SER A 382 -5.50 -28.43 24.85
N THR A 383 -6.25 -28.92 25.84
CA THR A 383 -5.70 -29.34 27.12
C THR A 383 -4.63 -30.38 26.81
N ARG A 384 -3.35 -30.06 27.07
CA ARG A 384 -2.30 -31.08 27.13
C ARG A 384 -2.80 -32.14 28.10
N VAL A 385 -3.08 -33.34 27.60
CA VAL A 385 -3.34 -34.52 28.43
C VAL A 385 -2.14 -34.64 29.35
N GLY A 386 -2.37 -34.47 30.65
CA GLY A 386 -1.35 -34.66 31.67
C GLY A 386 -0.79 -36.07 31.50
N ILE A 387 0.53 -36.16 31.38
CA ILE A 387 1.24 -37.42 31.56
C ILE A 387 0.97 -37.82 33.00
N SER A 388 0.03 -38.74 33.21
CA SER A 388 -0.08 -39.48 34.46
C SER A 388 1.19 -40.32 34.54
N ALA A 389 2.09 -39.96 35.45
CA ALA A 389 3.14 -40.85 35.90
C ALA A 389 2.46 -42.11 36.48
N GLY A 390 2.73 -43.24 35.83
CA GLY A 390 2.46 -44.59 36.33
C GLY A 390 3.76 -45.35 36.35
#